data_AF-A0AA86W050-F1
#
_entry.id   AF-A0AA86W050-F1
#
_cell.length_a   1.000
_cell.length_b   1.000
_cell.length_c   1.000
_cell.angle_alpha   90.00
_cell.angle_beta   90.00
_cell.angle_gamma   90.00
#
_symmetry.space_group_name_H-M   'P 1'
#
loop_
_entity.id
_entity.type
_entity.pdbx_description
1 polymer ?
#
loop_
_entity_poly.entity_id
_entity_poly.type
_entity_poly.pdbx_seq_one_letter_code
_entity_poly.pdbx_strand_id
1 'polypeptide(L)'
;MKKVTTIVSIVLISLLCFHELVYVSSSPFLYASQVYEESSAERKLEQGREHAQELHCSRERSRAARKVIDEYLTPFVERENYQLLSKCRLHPENDIFMDQEEHKIFINTHEWRCGYCKKSFREEKFLDQHFDNRHYNLLNLSHGKCLADVCGAMHCDAVMNFRSSRSKCNPTAAARNRHLCESLADNCFPISEGPSAGRLHELFLHQFCDAHTCSGKNKPFSRGGKDQSSFFRLAAGALILVLLPVFYLFLYLVQSDAKNRTQELRRISKAQWKAKPS
;
A
#
# COMPACT_ATOMS: atom_id res chain seq x y z
N MET A 1 25.33 16.58 34.27
CA MET A 1 23.85 16.69 34.22
C MET A 1 23.35 17.11 32.85
N LYS A 2 23.77 18.26 32.29
CA LYS A 2 23.30 18.73 30.96
C LYS A 2 23.46 17.72 29.81
N LYS A 3 24.60 17.01 29.70
CA LYS A 3 24.83 15.99 28.66
C LYS A 3 23.96 14.73 28.80
N VAL A 4 23.58 14.38 30.04
CA VAL A 4 22.77 13.19 30.33
C VAL A 4 21.31 13.44 29.98
N THR A 5 20.78 14.64 30.26
CA THR A 5 19.44 15.05 29.84
C THR A 5 19.30 15.11 28.33
N THR A 6 20.34 15.53 27.59
CA THR A 6 20.30 15.56 26.12
C THR A 6 20.22 14.15 25.54
N ILE A 7 20.99 13.20 26.08
CA ILE A 7 20.97 11.79 25.61
C ILE A 7 19.64 11.12 25.95
N VAL A 8 19.10 11.35 27.15
CA VAL A 8 17.78 10.82 27.54
C VAL A 8 16.69 11.40 26.63
N SER A 9 16.72 12.69 26.31
CA SER A 9 15.78 13.29 25.35
C SER A 9 15.92 12.68 23.96
N ILE A 10 17.13 12.43 23.46
CA ILE A 10 17.35 11.81 22.15
C ILE A 10 16.78 10.39 22.11
N VAL A 11 17.03 9.57 23.14
CA VAL A 11 16.51 8.20 23.21
C VAL A 11 14.99 8.18 23.35
N LEU A 12 14.40 9.10 24.13
CA LEU A 12 12.95 9.22 24.28
C LEU A 12 12.28 9.65 22.98
N ILE A 13 12.87 10.61 22.25
CA ILE A 13 12.40 11.06 20.94
C ILE A 13 12.51 9.92 19.91
N SER A 14 13.62 9.17 19.90
CA SER A 14 13.75 7.99 19.04
C SER A 14 12.68 6.95 19.35
N LEU A 15 12.43 6.61 20.62
CA LEU A 15 11.39 5.67 21.03
C LEU A 15 9.97 6.13 20.63
N LEU A 16 9.66 7.42 20.76
CA LEU A 16 8.38 7.99 20.34
C LEU A 16 8.22 7.97 18.80
N CYS A 17 9.29 8.25 18.06
CA CYS A 17 9.29 8.12 16.59
C CYS A 17 9.10 6.67 16.13
N PHE A 18 9.65 5.68 16.85
CA PHE A 18 9.42 4.26 16.55
C PHE A 18 7.99 3.82 16.88
N HIS A 19 7.36 4.38 17.91
CA HIS A 19 5.97 4.08 18.24
C HIS A 19 4.99 4.56 17.15
N GLU A 20 5.20 5.76 16.60
CA GLU A 20 4.41 6.27 15.46
C GLU A 20 4.61 5.44 14.18
N LEU A 21 5.85 5.00 13.88
CA LEU A 21 6.13 4.13 12.73
C LEU A 21 5.46 2.74 12.84
N VAL A 22 5.38 2.18 14.04
CA VAL A 22 4.69 0.89 14.28
C VAL A 22 3.17 1.06 14.24
N TYR A 23 2.63 2.19 14.72
CA TYR A 23 1.19 2.49 14.68
C TYR A 23 0.66 2.72 13.25
N VAL A 24 1.47 3.31 12.36
CA VAL A 24 1.16 3.44 10.92
C VAL A 24 1.07 2.06 10.23
N SER A 25 1.84 1.06 10.69
CA SER A 25 1.83 -0.28 10.11
C SER A 25 0.74 -1.21 10.66
N SER A 26 0.03 -0.82 11.74
CA SER A 26 -0.88 -1.71 12.47
C SER A 26 -2.28 -1.14 12.72
N SER A 27 -2.68 -0.11 11.97
CA SER A 27 -4.07 0.36 11.99
C SER A 27 -5.00 -0.68 11.33
N PRO A 28 -5.91 -1.32 12.08
CA PRO A 28 -6.98 -2.10 11.49
C PRO A 28 -7.99 -1.08 10.94
N PHE A 29 -8.09 -0.96 9.62
CA PHE A 29 -9.19 -0.24 8.97
C PHE A 29 -10.50 -0.98 9.32
N LEU A 30 -11.12 -0.60 10.43
CA LEU A 30 -12.50 -0.96 10.75
C LEU A 30 -13.42 -0.05 9.93
N TYR A 31 -13.71 -0.46 8.70
CA TYR A 31 -14.78 0.13 7.91
C TYR A 31 -16.07 -0.65 8.17
N ALA A 32 -16.97 -0.07 8.95
CA ALA A 32 -18.37 -0.46 9.01
C ALA A 32 -19.10 0.31 7.91
N SER A 33 -19.40 -0.34 6.79
CA SER A 33 -20.31 0.21 5.78
C SER A 33 -21.74 -0.11 6.20
N GLN A 34 -22.52 0.92 6.49
CA GLN A 34 -23.97 0.80 6.49
C GLN A 34 -24.43 0.55 5.04
N VAL A 35 -25.14 -0.55 4.87
CA VAL A 35 -25.89 -0.89 3.67
C VAL A 35 -26.99 0.15 3.50
N TYR A 36 -26.93 0.95 2.43
CA TYR A 36 -28.09 1.68 1.94
C TYR A 36 -28.71 0.84 0.82
N GLU A 37 -29.92 0.38 1.09
CA GLU A 37 -30.80 -0.37 0.21
C GLU A 37 -31.53 0.66 -0.68
N GLU A 38 -31.33 0.62 -2.00
CA GLU A 38 -32.11 1.46 -2.92
C GLU A 38 -32.90 0.60 -3.91
N SER A 39 -34.16 0.42 -3.51
CA SER A 39 -35.40 0.23 -4.27
C SER A 39 -35.32 0.27 -5.80
N SER A 40 -35.88 -0.79 -6.38
CA SER A 40 -36.38 -0.91 -7.75
C SER A 40 -37.24 0.27 -8.22
N ALA A 41 -36.92 0.83 -9.39
CA ALA A 41 -37.89 1.52 -10.24
C ALA A 41 -37.54 1.28 -11.72
N GLU A 42 -38.51 0.75 -12.45
CA GLU A 42 -38.41 0.31 -13.84
C GLU A 42 -39.03 1.35 -14.79
N ARG A 43 -38.52 1.40 -16.04
CA ARG A 43 -38.99 2.07 -17.27
C ARG A 43 -38.58 3.55 -17.42
N LYS A 44 -38.14 4.04 -18.59
CA LYS A 44 -38.51 3.71 -19.98
C LYS A 44 -37.40 4.20 -20.94
N LEU A 45 -37.11 3.41 -21.98
CA LEU A 45 -36.21 3.74 -23.08
C LEU A 45 -36.83 4.85 -23.96
N GLU A 46 -36.12 5.96 -24.16
CA GLU A 46 -36.18 6.74 -25.40
C GLU A 46 -34.77 7.16 -25.83
N GLN A 47 -34.55 7.02 -27.13
CA GLN A 47 -33.28 7.04 -27.83
C GLN A 47 -33.10 8.42 -28.48
N GLY A 48 -32.00 9.11 -28.18
CA GLY A 48 -31.62 10.34 -28.85
C GLY A 48 -30.66 11.23 -28.06
N ARG A 49 -29.38 10.86 -27.99
CA ARG A 49 -28.27 11.82 -27.75
C ARG A 49 -26.92 11.22 -28.12
N GLU A 50 -26.36 11.67 -29.24
CA GLU A 50 -24.91 11.67 -29.42
C GLU A 50 -24.28 12.70 -28.45
N HIS A 51 -23.09 12.36 -27.94
CA HIS A 51 -22.20 13.17 -27.07
C HIS A 51 -22.51 13.29 -25.57
N ALA A 52 -22.37 12.17 -24.86
CA ALA A 52 -21.50 12.06 -23.68
C ALA A 52 -21.34 10.56 -23.38
N GLN A 53 -20.19 9.99 -23.70
CA GLN A 53 -19.85 8.65 -23.23
C GLN A 53 -19.63 8.80 -21.72
N GLU A 54 -20.69 8.58 -20.94
CA GLU A 54 -20.63 8.61 -19.49
C GLU A 54 -19.68 7.47 -19.07
N LEU A 55 -18.44 7.83 -18.75
CA LEU A 55 -17.40 6.86 -18.44
C LEU A 55 -17.68 6.31 -17.04
N HIS A 56 -18.39 5.19 -17.01
CA HIS A 56 -18.67 4.45 -15.78
C HIS A 56 -17.43 3.63 -15.32
N CYS A 57 -16.28 4.30 -15.18
CA CYS A 57 -15.05 3.68 -14.65
C CYS A 57 -14.92 3.93 -13.16
N SER A 58 -14.93 2.87 -12.35
CA SER A 58 -14.72 2.98 -10.91
C SER A 58 -13.25 3.27 -10.59
N ARG A 59 -12.95 4.47 -10.09
CA ARG A 59 -11.60 4.89 -9.67
C ARG A 59 -11.00 3.95 -8.61
N GLU A 60 -11.77 3.60 -7.59
CA GLU A 60 -11.32 2.72 -6.51
C GLU A 60 -10.91 1.34 -7.05
N ARG A 61 -11.72 0.75 -7.95
CA ARG A 61 -11.36 -0.52 -8.60
C ARG A 61 -10.17 -0.37 -9.54
N SER A 62 -10.04 0.75 -10.25
CA SER A 62 -8.85 1.04 -11.08
C SER A 62 -7.58 1.08 -10.22
N ARG A 63 -7.63 1.72 -9.05
CA ARG A 63 -6.54 1.75 -8.05
C ARG A 63 -6.20 0.34 -7.56
N ALA A 64 -7.22 -0.48 -7.32
CA ALA A 64 -7.03 -1.89 -6.95
C ALA A 64 -6.29 -2.68 -8.04
N ALA A 65 -6.70 -2.53 -9.30
CA ALA A 65 -6.07 -3.20 -10.44
C ALA A 65 -4.61 -2.75 -10.58
N ARG A 66 -4.34 -1.45 -10.47
CA ARG A 66 -2.98 -0.92 -10.51
C ARG A 66 -2.12 -1.49 -9.39
N LYS A 67 -2.64 -1.53 -8.16
CA LYS A 67 -1.94 -2.14 -7.02
C LYS A 67 -1.60 -3.61 -7.30
N VAL A 68 -2.52 -4.37 -7.89
CA VAL A 68 -2.25 -5.76 -8.31
C VAL A 68 -1.12 -5.81 -9.34
N ILE A 69 -1.13 -4.93 -10.35
CA ILE A 69 -0.09 -4.86 -11.38
C ILE A 69 1.26 -4.57 -10.71
N ASP A 70 1.34 -3.53 -9.88
CA ASP A 70 2.58 -3.10 -9.24
C ASP A 70 3.15 -4.13 -8.26
N GLU A 71 2.28 -4.83 -7.53
CA GLU A 71 2.71 -5.83 -6.54
C GLU A 71 3.01 -7.20 -7.15
N TYR A 72 2.21 -7.66 -8.13
CA TYR A 72 2.25 -9.06 -8.59
C TYR A 72 2.69 -9.26 -10.03
N LEU A 73 2.73 -8.21 -10.86
CA LEU A 73 3.15 -8.29 -12.27
C LEU A 73 4.48 -7.57 -12.51
N THR A 74 4.55 -6.28 -12.15
CA THR A 74 5.71 -5.41 -12.41
C THR A 74 7.04 -6.00 -11.96
N PRO A 75 7.19 -6.66 -10.79
CA PRO A 75 8.46 -7.25 -10.37
C PRO A 75 9.01 -8.32 -11.33
N PHE A 76 8.13 -9.02 -12.06
CA PHE A 76 8.53 -10.03 -13.04
C PHE A 76 8.84 -9.41 -14.39
N VAL A 77 8.06 -8.40 -14.81
CA VAL A 77 8.31 -7.64 -16.03
C VAL A 77 9.69 -6.95 -15.98
N GLU A 78 9.99 -6.31 -14.85
CA GLU A 78 11.30 -5.67 -14.60
C GLU A 78 12.44 -6.70 -14.60
N ARG A 79 12.25 -7.86 -13.94
CA ARG A 79 13.27 -8.92 -13.90
C ARG A 79 13.63 -9.46 -15.29
N GLU A 80 12.64 -9.56 -16.17
CA GLU A 80 12.82 -10.00 -17.54
C GLU A 80 13.27 -8.87 -18.49
N ASN A 81 13.46 -7.65 -17.96
CA ASN A 81 13.75 -6.42 -18.71
C ASN A 81 12.79 -6.22 -19.90
N TYR A 82 11.52 -6.57 -19.70
CA TYR A 82 10.52 -6.52 -20.75
C TYR A 82 9.79 -5.17 -20.73
N GLN A 83 9.60 -4.58 -21.91
CA GLN A 83 8.78 -3.38 -22.07
C GLN A 83 7.39 -3.81 -22.53
N LEU A 84 6.36 -3.41 -21.77
CA LEU A 84 4.99 -3.67 -22.17
C LEU A 84 4.68 -2.99 -23.51
N LEU A 85 3.97 -3.68 -24.39
CA LEU A 85 3.55 -3.11 -25.66
C LEU A 85 2.58 -1.94 -25.40
N SER A 86 2.67 -0.86 -26.16
CA SER A 86 1.76 0.30 -26.03
C SER A 86 0.29 -0.06 -26.24
N LYS A 87 0.00 -1.13 -26.99
CA LYS A 87 -1.36 -1.69 -27.15
C LYS A 87 -1.87 -2.47 -25.93
N CYS A 88 -0.99 -2.87 -25.02
CA CYS A 88 -1.34 -3.65 -23.85
C CYS A 88 -2.24 -2.83 -22.92
N ARG A 89 -3.36 -3.41 -22.52
CA ARG A 89 -4.31 -2.74 -21.61
C ARG A 89 -3.72 -2.46 -20.23
N LEU A 90 -2.75 -3.25 -19.79
CA LEU A 90 -2.06 -3.11 -18.51
C LEU A 90 -0.86 -2.13 -18.58
N HIS A 91 -0.63 -1.50 -19.74
CA HIS A 91 0.45 -0.52 -19.87
C HIS A 91 0.16 0.70 -18.97
N PRO A 92 1.14 1.19 -18.18
CA PRO A 92 0.93 2.31 -17.25
C PRO A 92 0.35 3.56 -17.92
N GLU A 93 0.87 3.93 -19.10
CA GLU A 93 0.38 5.11 -19.85
C GLU A 93 -1.05 4.98 -20.36
N ASN A 94 -1.57 3.75 -20.42
CA ASN A 94 -2.94 3.51 -20.85
C ASN A 94 -3.94 3.65 -19.68
N ASP A 95 -3.54 3.80 -18.43
CA ASP A 95 -4.51 3.97 -17.34
C ASP A 95 -5.10 5.38 -17.34
N ILE A 96 -6.43 5.48 -17.49
CA ILE A 96 -7.14 6.77 -17.53
C ILE A 96 -6.88 7.66 -16.30
N PHE A 97 -6.66 7.06 -15.13
CA PHE A 97 -6.50 7.79 -13.88
C PHE A 97 -5.02 7.98 -13.51
N MET A 98 -4.06 7.54 -14.35
CA MET A 98 -2.61 7.64 -14.07
C MET A 98 -2.20 9.02 -13.60
N ASP A 99 -2.42 10.03 -14.45
CA ASP A 99 -2.04 11.41 -14.18
C ASP A 99 -2.66 11.93 -12.88
N GLN A 100 -3.96 11.68 -12.65
CA GLN A 100 -4.63 12.19 -11.45
C GLN A 100 -4.17 11.52 -10.16
N GLU A 101 -3.88 10.21 -10.19
CA GLU A 101 -3.34 9.52 -9.01
C GLU A 101 -1.91 9.98 -8.69
N GLU A 102 -1.07 10.29 -9.70
CA GLU A 102 0.26 10.89 -9.51
C GLU A 102 0.20 12.31 -8.93
N HIS A 103 -0.88 13.04 -9.23
CA HIS A 103 -1.13 14.39 -8.71
C HIS A 103 -1.83 14.41 -7.34
N LYS A 104 -1.89 13.28 -6.62
CA LYS A 104 -2.29 13.25 -5.21
C LYS A 104 -1.10 13.50 -4.32
N ILE A 105 -1.20 14.54 -3.48
CA ILE A 105 -0.15 14.86 -2.54
C ILE A 105 -0.67 14.55 -1.14
N PHE A 106 -0.11 13.51 -0.51
CA PHE A 106 -0.33 13.24 0.91
C PHE A 106 0.59 14.12 1.75
N ILE A 107 0.03 15.03 2.54
CA ILE A 107 0.81 15.93 3.41
C ILE A 107 0.93 15.33 4.81
N ASN A 108 -0.19 14.93 5.41
CA ASN A 108 -0.26 14.29 6.72
C ASN A 108 -1.56 13.48 6.85
N THR A 109 -1.73 12.77 7.97
CA THR A 109 -2.88 11.88 8.24
C THR A 109 -4.26 12.51 7.99
N HIS A 110 -4.38 13.83 8.10
CA HIS A 110 -5.63 14.58 7.95
C HIS A 110 -5.59 15.59 6.79
N GLU A 111 -4.59 15.53 5.92
CA GLU A 111 -4.42 16.48 4.84
C GLU A 111 -3.91 15.82 3.56
N TRP A 112 -4.80 15.83 2.58
CA TRP A 112 -4.55 15.52 1.18
C TRP A 112 -4.61 16.80 0.36
N ARG A 113 -3.75 16.94 -0.64
CA ARG A 113 -3.71 18.14 -1.48
C ARG A 113 -3.76 17.77 -2.96
N CYS A 114 -4.59 18.51 -3.70
CA CYS A 114 -4.68 18.41 -5.15
C CYS A 114 -3.40 18.98 -5.81
N GLY A 115 -2.73 18.19 -6.63
CA GLY A 115 -1.54 18.58 -7.36
C GLY A 115 -1.77 19.70 -8.38
N TYR A 116 -2.96 19.77 -8.98
CA TYR A 116 -3.29 20.77 -10.01
C TYR A 116 -3.62 22.15 -9.44
N CYS A 117 -4.57 22.24 -8.50
CA CYS A 117 -5.07 23.52 -7.97
C CYS A 117 -4.69 23.82 -6.52
N LYS A 118 -3.91 22.93 -5.88
CA LYS A 118 -3.36 23.07 -4.52
C LYS A 118 -4.40 23.16 -3.40
N LYS A 119 -5.68 22.85 -3.66
CA LYS A 119 -6.71 22.72 -2.61
C LYS A 119 -6.42 21.54 -1.70
N SER A 120 -6.60 21.74 -0.40
CA SER A 120 -6.44 20.69 0.63
C SER A 120 -7.79 20.10 1.05
N PHE A 121 -7.78 18.81 1.41
CA PHE A 121 -8.91 17.98 1.78
C PHE A 121 -8.56 17.15 3.00
N ARG A 122 -9.56 16.84 3.83
CA ARG A 122 -9.34 16.07 5.06
C ARG A 122 -9.06 14.59 4.81
N GLU A 123 -9.64 14.04 3.76
CA GLU A 123 -9.56 12.61 3.42
C GLU A 123 -9.41 12.45 1.90
N GLU A 124 -8.80 11.34 1.48
CA GLU A 124 -8.56 11.02 0.07
C GLU A 124 -9.87 10.99 -0.74
N LYS A 125 -10.96 10.46 -0.17
CA LYS A 125 -12.26 10.37 -0.84
C LYS A 125 -12.79 11.73 -1.31
N PHE A 126 -12.53 12.80 -0.55
CA PHE A 126 -12.96 14.15 -0.91
C PHE A 126 -12.06 14.74 -2.00
N LEU A 127 -10.78 14.34 -2.04
CA LEU A 127 -9.89 14.68 -3.15
C LEU A 127 -10.29 13.95 -4.43
N ASP A 128 -10.66 12.66 -4.34
CA ASP A 128 -11.17 11.87 -5.46
C ASP A 128 -12.43 12.51 -6.05
N GLN A 129 -13.41 12.81 -5.20
CA GLN A 129 -14.63 13.52 -5.61
C GLN A 129 -14.32 14.90 -6.21
N HIS A 130 -13.31 15.61 -5.70
CA HIS A 130 -12.86 16.86 -6.29
C HIS A 130 -12.27 16.67 -7.69
N PHE A 131 -11.51 15.60 -7.95
CA PHE A 131 -11.03 15.30 -9.29
C PHE A 131 -12.17 15.03 -10.27
N ASP A 132 -13.16 14.24 -9.86
CA ASP A 132 -14.31 13.90 -10.68
C ASP A 132 -15.14 15.15 -11.03
N ASN A 133 -15.24 16.12 -10.12
CA ASN A 133 -16.04 17.34 -10.33
C ASN A 133 -15.29 18.48 -11.02
N ARG A 134 -13.98 18.62 -10.81
CA ARG A 134 -13.21 19.82 -11.19
C ARG A 134 -12.07 19.56 -12.16
N HIS A 135 -11.63 18.32 -12.29
CA HIS A 135 -10.50 17.93 -13.12
C HIS A 135 -10.84 16.76 -14.06
N TYR A 136 -12.12 16.48 -14.28
CA TYR A 136 -12.58 15.43 -15.21
C TYR A 136 -12.04 15.65 -16.62
N ASN A 137 -11.95 16.92 -17.05
CA ASN A 137 -11.44 17.32 -18.36
C ASN A 137 -9.94 17.04 -18.57
N LEU A 138 -9.19 16.73 -17.51
CA LEU A 138 -7.76 16.36 -17.60
C LEU A 138 -7.56 14.86 -17.90
N LEU A 139 -8.62 14.05 -17.88
CA LEU A 139 -8.54 12.64 -18.21
C LEU A 139 -8.31 12.45 -19.72
N ASN A 140 -7.38 11.57 -20.08
CA ASN A 140 -7.16 11.19 -21.49
C ASN A 140 -8.24 10.19 -21.94
N LEU A 141 -9.43 10.71 -22.27
CA LEU A 141 -10.57 9.89 -22.67
C LEU A 141 -10.39 9.20 -24.03
N SER A 142 -9.54 9.76 -24.88
CA SER A 142 -9.33 9.27 -26.26
C SER A 142 -8.55 7.97 -26.33
N HIS A 143 -7.52 7.83 -25.48
CA HIS A 143 -6.60 6.69 -25.51
C HIS A 143 -6.62 5.86 -24.23
N GLY A 144 -7.01 6.46 -23.11
CA GLY A 144 -7.00 5.78 -21.82
C GLY A 144 -7.99 4.62 -21.75
N LYS A 145 -7.58 3.59 -21.02
CA LYS A 145 -8.30 2.38 -20.70
C LYS A 145 -8.63 2.39 -19.21
N CYS A 146 -9.88 2.06 -18.90
CA CYS A 146 -10.30 1.83 -17.53
C CYS A 146 -9.68 0.50 -17.04
N LEU A 147 -8.87 0.54 -15.97
CA LEU A 147 -8.35 -0.70 -15.37
C LEU A 147 -9.39 -1.42 -14.50
N ALA A 148 -10.44 -0.73 -14.05
CA ALA A 148 -11.52 -1.39 -13.31
C ALA A 148 -12.18 -2.53 -14.11
N ASP A 149 -12.21 -2.42 -15.44
CA ASP A 149 -12.77 -3.45 -16.32
C ASP A 149 -11.97 -4.75 -16.30
N VAL A 150 -10.67 -4.70 -15.97
CA VAL A 150 -9.83 -5.91 -15.86
C VAL A 150 -9.83 -6.49 -14.45
N CYS A 151 -10.52 -5.87 -13.49
CA CYS A 151 -10.46 -6.31 -12.10
C CYS A 151 -10.96 -7.74 -11.88
N GLY A 152 -11.99 -8.15 -12.63
CA GLY A 152 -12.47 -9.52 -12.59
C GLY A 152 -11.39 -10.52 -13.00
N ALA A 153 -10.60 -10.21 -14.02
CA ALA A 153 -9.50 -11.04 -14.50
C ALA A 153 -8.26 -10.99 -13.57
N MET A 154 -8.00 -9.83 -12.95
CA MET A 154 -6.82 -9.57 -12.12
C MET A 154 -7.02 -9.84 -10.62
N HIS A 155 -8.18 -10.35 -10.19
CA HIS A 155 -8.49 -10.62 -8.77
C HIS A 155 -8.35 -9.39 -7.86
N CYS A 156 -8.77 -8.20 -8.30
CA CYS A 156 -8.71 -6.97 -7.48
C CYS A 156 -9.35 -7.13 -6.10
N ASP A 157 -10.48 -7.86 -6.04
CA ASP A 157 -11.25 -8.05 -4.82
C ASP A 157 -10.44 -8.80 -3.74
N ALA A 158 -9.42 -9.58 -4.13
CA ALA A 158 -8.50 -10.25 -3.20
C ALA A 158 -7.56 -9.27 -2.48
N VAL A 159 -7.25 -8.12 -3.10
CA VAL A 159 -6.36 -7.09 -2.53
C VAL A 159 -7.14 -5.99 -1.79
N MET A 160 -8.41 -5.78 -2.16
CA MET A 160 -9.19 -4.65 -1.67
C MET A 160 -9.78 -4.81 -0.26
N ASN A 161 -9.43 -5.85 0.50
CA ASN A 161 -10.00 -6.11 1.84
C ASN A 161 -11.54 -6.11 1.90
N PHE A 162 -12.23 -6.14 0.76
CA PHE A 162 -13.62 -6.52 0.73
C PHE A 162 -13.61 -7.93 1.27
N ARG A 163 -14.13 -8.11 2.49
CA ARG A 163 -14.46 -9.42 3.02
C ARG A 163 -15.21 -10.07 1.88
N SER A 164 -14.62 -11.04 1.20
CA SER A 164 -15.33 -11.82 0.22
C SER A 164 -16.46 -12.40 1.04
N SER A 165 -17.65 -11.82 0.97
CA SER A 165 -18.84 -12.53 1.39
C SER A 165 -18.69 -13.84 0.64
N ARG A 166 -18.72 -14.96 1.37
CA ARG A 166 -18.46 -16.30 0.82
C ARG A 166 -19.58 -16.65 -0.15
N SER A 167 -19.67 -15.89 -1.23
CA SER A 167 -20.63 -15.99 -2.29
C SER A 167 -20.26 -17.24 -3.04
N LYS A 168 -21.29 -18.01 -3.36
CA LYS A 168 -21.13 -19.24 -4.10
C LYS A 168 -20.46 -18.90 -5.44
N CYS A 169 -19.40 -19.64 -5.79
CA CYS A 169 -18.71 -19.43 -7.05
C CYS A 169 -19.70 -19.48 -8.22
N ASN A 170 -19.67 -18.45 -9.07
CA ASN A 170 -20.43 -18.42 -10.31
C ASN A 170 -19.55 -18.95 -11.46
N PRO A 171 -19.86 -20.13 -12.03
CA PRO A 171 -19.02 -20.73 -13.06
C PRO A 171 -18.97 -19.89 -14.35
N THR A 172 -20.06 -19.21 -14.70
CA THR A 172 -20.11 -18.32 -15.88
C THR A 172 -19.22 -17.10 -15.69
N ALA A 173 -19.21 -16.52 -14.49
CA ALA A 173 -18.33 -15.39 -14.19
C ALA A 173 -16.85 -15.81 -14.18
N ALA A 174 -16.54 -16.97 -13.59
CA ALA A 174 -15.19 -17.53 -13.60
C ALA A 174 -14.71 -17.78 -15.04
N ALA A 175 -15.51 -18.41 -15.90
CA ALA A 175 -15.16 -18.65 -17.30
C ALA A 175 -14.94 -17.33 -18.07
N ARG A 176 -15.82 -16.33 -17.89
CA ARG A 176 -15.66 -15.00 -18.50
C ARG A 176 -14.36 -14.32 -18.07
N ASN A 177 -14.07 -14.31 -16.78
CA ASN A 177 -12.86 -13.69 -16.24
C ASN A 177 -11.60 -14.43 -16.69
N ARG A 178 -11.66 -15.76 -16.81
CA ARG A 178 -10.59 -16.58 -17.37
C ARG A 178 -10.25 -16.17 -18.80
N HIS A 179 -11.26 -16.11 -19.68
CA HIS A 179 -11.04 -15.71 -21.07
C HIS A 179 -10.50 -14.28 -21.19
N LEU A 180 -11.00 -13.36 -20.37
CA LEU A 180 -10.46 -12.00 -20.32
C LEU A 180 -8.99 -11.99 -19.87
N CYS A 181 -8.64 -12.81 -18.88
CA CYS A 181 -7.28 -12.96 -18.39
C CYS A 181 -6.34 -13.53 -19.46
N GLU A 182 -6.75 -14.59 -20.15
CA GLU A 182 -5.99 -15.20 -21.26
C GLU A 182 -5.78 -14.18 -22.39
N SER A 183 -6.82 -13.43 -22.76
CA SER A 183 -6.71 -12.36 -23.75
C SER A 183 -5.75 -11.24 -23.33
N LEU A 184 -5.66 -10.92 -22.03
CA LEU A 184 -4.65 -9.97 -21.54
C LEU A 184 -3.24 -10.54 -21.70
N ALA A 185 -3.03 -11.83 -21.40
CA ALA A 185 -1.75 -12.50 -21.59
C ALA A 185 -1.30 -12.47 -23.05
N ASP A 186 -2.20 -12.77 -23.99
CA ASP A 186 -1.92 -12.76 -25.43
C ASP A 186 -1.55 -11.36 -25.94
N ASN A 187 -2.27 -10.33 -25.49
CA ASN A 187 -2.09 -8.96 -25.98
C ASN A 187 -0.88 -8.24 -25.35
N CYS A 188 -0.57 -8.54 -24.09
CA CYS A 188 0.51 -7.90 -23.33
C CYS A 188 1.84 -8.65 -23.44
N PHE A 189 1.79 -9.98 -23.53
CA PHE A 189 2.95 -10.87 -23.59
C PHE A 189 2.80 -11.88 -24.76
N PRO A 190 2.69 -11.42 -26.01
CA PRO A 190 2.63 -12.33 -27.14
C PRO A 190 3.93 -13.14 -27.27
N ILE A 191 3.79 -14.46 -27.37
CA ILE A 191 4.92 -15.40 -27.45
C ILE A 191 5.81 -15.12 -28.67
N SER A 192 5.27 -14.49 -29.72
CA SER A 192 6.00 -14.08 -30.92
C SER A 192 7.05 -12.99 -30.68
N GLU A 193 6.95 -12.20 -29.61
CA GLU A 193 7.91 -11.13 -29.27
C GLU A 193 9.19 -11.65 -28.58
N GLY A 194 9.35 -12.97 -28.52
CA GLY A 194 10.59 -13.62 -28.10
C GLY A 194 10.50 -14.35 -26.75
N PRO A 195 11.63 -14.90 -26.26
CA PRO A 195 11.64 -15.83 -25.14
C PRO A 195 11.25 -15.17 -23.81
N SER A 196 11.58 -13.89 -23.59
CA SER A 196 11.15 -13.17 -22.38
C SER A 196 9.64 -12.96 -22.35
N ALA A 197 9.04 -12.59 -23.49
CA ALA A 197 7.58 -12.48 -23.61
C ALA A 197 6.91 -13.83 -23.37
N GLY A 198 7.45 -14.93 -23.92
CA GLY A 198 6.95 -16.28 -23.66
C GLY A 198 6.99 -16.68 -22.17
N ARG A 199 8.10 -16.40 -21.46
CA ARG A 199 8.18 -16.65 -20.00
C ARG A 199 7.16 -15.84 -19.20
N LEU A 200 6.99 -14.56 -19.55
CA LEU A 200 6.01 -13.68 -18.89
C LEU A 200 4.57 -14.11 -19.20
N HIS A 201 4.31 -14.58 -20.42
CA HIS A 201 3.01 -15.13 -20.82
C HIS A 201 2.63 -16.33 -19.95
N GLU A 202 3.52 -17.33 -19.86
CA GLU A 202 3.30 -18.51 -19.02
C GLU A 202 3.13 -18.13 -17.54
N LEU A 203 3.98 -17.22 -17.05
CA LEU A 203 3.88 -16.70 -15.68
C LEU A 203 2.53 -16.03 -15.44
N PHE A 204 2.06 -15.20 -16.37
CA PHE A 204 0.80 -14.49 -16.24
C PHE A 204 -0.38 -15.46 -16.17
N LEU A 205 -0.41 -16.48 -17.03
CA LEU A 205 -1.44 -17.51 -17.01
C LEU A 205 -1.50 -18.24 -15.65
N HIS A 206 -0.35 -18.66 -15.12
CA HIS A 206 -0.28 -19.36 -13.83
C HIS A 206 -0.57 -18.47 -12.62
N GLN A 207 -0.15 -17.20 -12.67
CA GLN A 207 -0.28 -16.26 -11.55
C GLN A 207 -1.70 -15.71 -11.43
N PHE A 208 -2.37 -15.46 -12.56
CA PHE A 208 -3.67 -14.79 -12.61
C PHE A 208 -4.79 -15.68 -13.14
N CYS A 209 -4.58 -16.39 -14.25
CA CYS A 209 -5.68 -17.01 -15.00
C CYS A 209 -6.12 -18.37 -14.45
N ASP A 210 -5.19 -19.19 -13.96
CA ASP A 210 -5.48 -20.52 -13.42
C ASP A 210 -6.39 -20.51 -12.18
N ALA A 211 -6.41 -19.40 -11.46
CA ALA A 211 -7.27 -19.18 -10.30
C ALA A 211 -8.75 -18.97 -10.67
N HIS A 212 -9.07 -18.71 -11.94
CA HIS A 212 -10.46 -18.60 -12.42
C HIS A 212 -11.12 -19.97 -12.58
N THR A 213 -11.33 -20.65 -11.46
CA THR A 213 -12.00 -21.95 -11.36
C THR A 213 -12.85 -22.05 -10.10
N CYS A 214 -14.00 -22.73 -10.18
CA CYS A 214 -14.83 -23.00 -9.01
C CYS A 214 -14.35 -24.18 -8.17
N SER A 215 -13.29 -24.90 -8.58
CA SER A 215 -12.77 -26.05 -7.82
C SER A 215 -12.04 -25.65 -6.53
N GLY A 216 -11.67 -24.37 -6.36
CA GLY A 216 -10.97 -23.86 -5.17
C GLY A 216 -9.52 -24.35 -4.99
N LYS A 217 -8.98 -25.13 -5.94
CA LYS A 217 -7.62 -25.69 -5.87
C LYS A 217 -6.54 -24.65 -6.14
N ASN A 218 -6.81 -23.73 -7.05
CA ASN A 218 -5.85 -22.72 -7.49
C ASN A 218 -6.13 -21.39 -6.78
N LYS A 219 -5.10 -20.84 -6.14
CA LYS A 219 -5.18 -19.53 -5.49
C LYS A 219 -4.59 -18.47 -6.43
N PRO A 220 -5.17 -17.26 -6.50
CA PRO A 220 -4.55 -16.16 -7.21
C PRO A 220 -3.20 -15.83 -6.56
N PHE A 221 -2.26 -15.33 -7.37
CA PHE A 221 -0.94 -14.88 -6.92
C PHE A 221 -0.07 -15.98 -6.28
N SER A 222 -0.12 -17.20 -6.84
CA SER A 222 0.54 -18.38 -6.29
C SER A 222 2.06 -18.25 -6.10
N ARG A 223 2.74 -17.45 -6.95
CA ARG A 223 4.19 -17.18 -6.84
C ARG A 223 4.52 -16.00 -5.92
N GLY A 224 3.53 -15.40 -5.27
CA GLY A 224 3.69 -14.22 -4.42
C GLY A 224 3.90 -12.92 -5.22
N GLY A 225 4.00 -11.81 -4.49
CA GLY A 225 4.24 -10.47 -5.04
C GLY A 225 5.45 -9.80 -4.39
N LYS A 226 5.60 -8.49 -4.60
CA LYS A 226 6.64 -7.64 -4.03
C LYS A 226 6.54 -7.59 -2.51
N ASP A 227 7.41 -8.30 -1.80
CA ASP A 227 7.41 -8.31 -0.33
C ASP A 227 8.16 -7.09 0.25
N GLN A 228 7.50 -5.93 0.26
CA GLN A 228 8.04 -4.74 0.94
C GLN A 228 7.98 -4.88 2.47
N SER A 229 7.00 -5.63 2.98
CA SER A 229 6.73 -5.77 4.42
C SER A 229 7.83 -6.53 5.16
N SER A 230 8.45 -7.53 4.52
CA SER A 230 9.57 -8.27 5.11
C SER A 230 10.79 -7.39 5.34
N PHE A 231 11.17 -6.54 4.37
CA PHE A 231 12.34 -5.68 4.51
C PHE A 231 12.20 -4.69 5.67
N PHE A 232 11.07 -3.99 5.79
CA PHE A 232 10.85 -3.05 6.89
C PHE A 232 10.80 -3.75 8.25
N ARG A 233 10.20 -4.95 8.34
CA ARG A 233 10.19 -5.75 9.57
C ARG A 233 11.60 -6.21 9.96
N LEU A 234 12.41 -6.64 9.01
CA LEU A 234 13.80 -7.05 9.24
C LEU A 234 14.67 -5.85 9.67
N ALA A 235 14.51 -4.70 9.01
CA ALA A 235 15.21 -3.47 9.38
C ALA A 235 14.83 -2.98 10.79
N ALA A 236 13.54 -2.98 11.13
CA ALA A 236 13.07 -2.65 12.47
C ALA A 236 13.59 -3.64 13.52
N GLY A 237 13.58 -4.94 13.22
CA GLY A 237 14.14 -5.96 14.11
C GLY A 237 15.64 -5.79 14.37
N ALA A 238 16.42 -5.52 13.32
CA ALA A 238 17.85 -5.26 13.43
C ALA A 238 18.14 -4.01 14.28
N LEU A 239 17.34 -2.96 14.11
CA LEU A 239 17.49 -1.72 14.87
C LEU A 239 17.16 -1.92 16.35
N ILE A 240 16.13 -2.69 16.68
CA ILE A 240 15.80 -3.05 18.07
C ILE A 240 16.95 -3.85 18.71
N LEU A 241 17.53 -4.82 18.00
CA LEU A 241 18.66 -5.62 18.50
C LEU A 241 19.90 -4.78 18.86
N VAL A 242 20.09 -3.63 18.20
CA VAL A 242 21.21 -2.72 18.50
C VAL A 242 20.85 -1.74 19.61
N LEU A 243 19.67 -1.14 19.58
CA LEU A 243 19.29 -0.09 20.55
C LEU A 243 19.04 -0.64 21.95
N LEU A 244 18.51 -1.86 22.07
CA LEU A 244 18.16 -2.47 23.34
C LEU A 244 19.39 -2.71 24.25
N PRO A 245 20.49 -3.35 23.80
CA PRO A 245 21.69 -3.49 24.62
C PRO A 245 22.38 -2.14 24.92
N VAL A 246 22.35 -1.18 23.98
CA VAL A 246 22.89 0.18 24.22
C VAL A 246 22.11 0.88 25.34
N PHE A 247 20.79 0.73 25.35
CA PHE A 247 19.93 1.26 26.41
C PHE A 247 20.26 0.64 27.78
N TYR A 248 20.40 -0.69 27.86
CA TYR A 248 20.77 -1.35 29.12
C TYR A 248 22.19 -1.02 29.58
N LEU A 249 23.15 -0.89 28.66
CA LEU A 249 24.51 -0.43 28.96
C LEU A 249 24.48 0.98 29.56
N PHE A 250 23.66 1.87 28.98
CA PHE A 250 23.48 3.22 29.51
C PHE A 250 22.89 3.22 30.92
N LEU A 251 21.84 2.41 31.18
CA LEU A 251 21.27 2.27 32.52
C LEU A 251 22.30 1.74 33.52
N TYR A 252 23.12 0.77 33.11
CA TYR A 252 24.20 0.22 33.94
C TYR A 252 25.23 1.31 34.30
N LEU A 253 25.68 2.10 33.32
CA LEU A 253 26.62 3.19 33.55
C LEU A 253 26.05 4.24 34.53
N VAL A 254 24.79 4.65 34.36
CA VAL A 254 24.12 5.61 35.26
C VAL A 254 23.99 5.07 36.68
N GLN A 255 23.62 3.79 36.85
CA GLN A 255 23.57 3.15 38.17
C GLN A 255 24.96 3.03 38.80
N SER A 256 25.99 2.71 38.02
CA SER A 256 27.37 2.61 38.50
C SER A 256 27.89 3.96 38.99
N ASP A 257 27.62 5.05 38.27
CA ASP A 257 27.98 6.40 38.68
C ASP A 257 27.27 6.83 39.97
N ALA A 258 25.98 6.50 40.12
CA ALA A 258 25.22 6.77 41.34
C ALA A 258 25.76 5.99 42.55
N LYS A 259 26.17 4.73 42.34
CA LYS A 259 26.79 3.89 43.37
C LYS A 259 28.20 4.38 43.75
N ASN A 260 28.97 4.84 42.78
CA ASN A 260 30.31 5.40 43.03
C ASN A 260 30.23 6.74 43.79
N ARG A 261 29.29 7.62 43.44
CA ARG A 261 29.04 8.88 44.18
C ARG A 261 28.62 8.65 45.63
N THR A 262 27.75 7.67 45.88
CA THR A 262 27.33 7.34 47.25
C THR A 262 28.48 6.75 48.08
N GLN A 263 29.40 5.99 47.47
CA GLN A 263 30.61 5.52 48.15
C GLN A 263 31.62 6.65 48.46
N GLU A 264 31.81 7.63 47.57
CA GLU A 264 32.65 8.80 47.85
C GLU A 264 32.11 9.65 49.00
N LEU A 265 30.81 9.95 49.02
CA LEU A 265 30.17 10.69 50.12
C LEU A 265 30.35 9.97 51.48
N ARG A 266 30.29 8.64 51.50
CA ARG A 266 30.52 7.81 52.70
C ARG A 266 31.97 7.80 53.17
N ARG A 267 32.95 8.01 52.28
CA ARG A 267 34.37 8.15 52.67
C ARG A 267 34.65 9.54 53.26
N ILE A 268 34.03 10.59 52.73
CA ILE A 268 34.25 11.96 53.19
C ILE A 268 33.64 12.20 54.60
N SER A 269 32.53 11.54 54.94
CA SER A 269 31.84 11.77 56.23
C SER A 269 32.59 11.28 57.48
N LYS A 270 33.70 10.53 57.34
CA LYS A 270 34.47 10.00 58.48
C LYS A 270 35.70 10.84 58.86
N ALA A 271 36.03 11.90 58.12
CA ALA A 271 37.30 12.62 58.30
C ALA A 271 37.24 13.83 59.27
N GLN A 272 36.06 14.22 59.79
CA GLN A 272 35.92 15.49 60.52
C GLN A 272 35.32 15.36 61.92
N TRP A 273 35.76 14.39 62.73
CA TRP A 273 35.52 14.37 64.18
C TRP A 273 36.87 14.18 64.90
N LYS A 274 37.73 15.20 64.88
CA LYS A 274 38.81 15.33 65.86
C LYS A 274 38.32 16.17 67.03
N ALA A 275 38.22 15.55 68.20
CA ALA A 275 37.91 16.20 69.45
C ALA A 275 39.02 17.22 69.83
N LYS A 276 38.60 18.37 70.36
CA LYS A 276 39.47 19.38 70.98
C LYS A 276 40.00 18.83 72.32
N PRO A 277 41.31 18.89 72.62
CA PRO A 277 41.78 18.64 73.98
C PRO A 277 41.47 19.84 74.88
N SER A 278 41.29 19.54 76.18
CA SER A 278 41.03 20.45 77.30
C SER A 278 41.91 21.69 77.36
#